data_AF-A0A837CR98-F1
#
_entry.id   AF-A0A837CR98-F1
#
_cell.length_a   1.000
_cell.length_b   1.000
_cell.length_c   1.000
_cell.angle_alpha   90.00
_cell.angle_beta   90.00
_cell.angle_gamma   90.00
#
_symmetry.space_group_name_H-M   'P 1'
#
loop_
_entity.id
_entity.type
_entity.pdbx_description
1 polymer ?
#
loop_
_entity_poly.entity_id
_entity_poly.type
_entity_poly.pdbx_seq_one_letter_code
_entity_poly.pdbx_strand_id
1 'polypeptide(L)'
;MNDDNMSFGDEHDEYDDLLAEIGRTECEDERIAIHGAGHAVAARLLGKPLGGATINPDQNGKYGGLVWGPRHSVAFGSDDDAADVPELCGQLRDLMPQDGEVRGDAADTYLHVLDRCIELGAASVAERMLLPGEPVPSVSDVEQAVALATLVCKSAEAVERFLSFCEQQAHDLLRPHGPIIMALSIVLKIRRTLTGAEIDDVIATTVAGLQLAAERRRRAEWRKGELAAERFRAACDYLNAVRLPSSAQNRVQ
;
A
#
# COMPACT_ATOMS: atom_id res chain seq x y z
N MET A 1 56.35 -10.39 -12.96
CA MET A 1 55.13 -11.22 -12.77
C MET A 1 54.92 -11.30 -11.27
N ASN A 2 54.16 -10.35 -10.74
CA ASN A 2 53.62 -10.43 -9.38
C ASN A 2 52.11 -10.33 -9.55
N ASP A 3 51.45 -11.42 -9.21
CA ASP A 3 50.01 -11.52 -9.08
C ASP A 3 49.60 -10.75 -7.82
N ASP A 4 49.09 -9.53 -7.99
CA ASP A 4 48.33 -8.87 -6.94
C ASP A 4 46.92 -9.45 -6.95
N ASN A 5 46.75 -10.45 -6.09
CA ASN A 5 45.48 -11.00 -5.66
C ASN A 5 44.66 -9.88 -4.98
N MET A 6 43.84 -9.17 -5.76
CA MET A 6 42.79 -8.29 -5.25
C MET A 6 41.74 -9.16 -4.57
N SER A 7 41.98 -9.42 -3.28
CA SER A 7 40.96 -9.88 -2.35
C SER A 7 39.84 -8.84 -2.34
N PHE A 8 38.74 -9.12 -3.03
CA PHE A 8 37.45 -8.50 -2.75
C PHE A 8 37.10 -8.94 -1.33
N GLY A 9 37.42 -8.10 -0.34
CA GLY A 9 36.99 -8.33 1.02
C GLY A 9 35.47 -8.34 1.05
N ASP A 10 34.90 -9.42 1.60
CA ASP A 10 33.51 -9.49 2.04
C ASP A 10 33.20 -8.20 2.83
N GLU A 11 32.42 -7.31 2.23
CA GLU A 11 31.64 -6.36 3.01
C GLU A 11 30.60 -7.20 3.75
N HIS A 12 30.96 -7.64 4.95
CA HIS A 12 30.01 -8.22 5.90
C HIS A 12 28.98 -7.13 6.18
N ASP A 13 27.79 -7.24 5.57
CA ASP A 13 26.76 -6.21 5.63
C ASP A 13 26.16 -6.20 7.05
N GLU A 14 26.17 -5.03 7.71
CA GLU A 14 25.53 -4.83 9.02
C GLU A 14 24.05 -5.24 9.00
N TYR A 15 23.42 -5.23 7.82
CA TYR A 15 22.07 -5.74 7.60
C TYR A 15 21.98 -7.26 7.72
N ASP A 16 22.95 -8.03 7.21
CA ASP A 16 22.98 -9.48 7.33
C ASP A 16 23.17 -9.91 8.79
N ASP A 17 24.01 -9.18 9.53
CA ASP A 17 24.21 -9.39 10.97
C ASP A 17 22.93 -9.14 11.76
N LEU A 18 22.24 -8.03 11.48
CA LEU A 18 20.94 -7.71 12.08
C LEU A 18 19.92 -8.82 11.82
N LEU A 19 19.81 -9.27 10.57
CA LEU A 19 18.88 -10.30 10.17
C LEU A 19 19.17 -11.65 10.84
N ALA A 20 20.45 -12.02 10.93
CA ALA A 20 20.88 -13.22 11.65
C ALA A 20 20.54 -13.15 13.15
N GLU A 21 20.75 -11.99 13.80
CA GLU A 21 20.41 -11.77 15.21
C GLU A 21 18.92 -11.96 15.49
N ILE A 22 18.06 -11.45 14.61
CA ILE A 22 16.60 -11.58 14.75
C ILE A 22 16.04 -12.88 14.13
N GLY A 23 16.91 -13.77 13.64
CA GLY A 23 16.54 -15.07 13.07
C GLY A 23 15.68 -14.97 11.82
N ARG A 24 15.96 -14.02 10.93
CA ARG A 24 15.13 -13.71 9.77
C ARG A 24 15.95 -13.70 8.48
N THR A 25 15.34 -14.13 7.38
CA THR A 25 15.94 -13.98 6.04
C THR A 25 15.57 -12.62 5.41
N GLU A 26 16.34 -12.16 4.42
CA GLU A 26 16.01 -10.92 3.70
C GLU A 26 14.60 -10.96 3.09
N CYS A 27 14.23 -12.10 2.47
CA CYS A 27 12.90 -12.29 1.88
C CYS A 27 11.79 -12.17 2.92
N GLU A 28 11.98 -12.71 4.12
CA GLU A 28 11.00 -12.58 5.20
C GLU A 28 10.92 -11.15 5.71
N ASP A 29 12.05 -10.44 5.80
CA ASP A 29 12.08 -9.04 6.23
C ASP A 29 11.39 -8.12 5.22
N GLU A 30 11.64 -8.34 3.93
CA GLU A 30 10.94 -7.64 2.85
C GLU A 30 9.44 -7.90 2.89
N ARG A 31 9.03 -9.17 3.04
CA ARG A 31 7.62 -9.52 3.16
C ARG A 31 6.96 -8.82 4.34
N ILE A 32 7.56 -8.87 5.53
CA ILE A 32 7.01 -8.24 6.73
C ILE A 32 6.91 -6.72 6.57
N ALA A 33 7.88 -6.08 5.91
CA ALA A 33 7.82 -4.65 5.63
C ALA A 33 6.71 -4.28 4.64
N ILE A 34 6.52 -5.06 3.58
CA ILE A 34 5.41 -4.85 2.63
C ILE A 34 4.07 -5.12 3.30
N HIS A 35 3.97 -6.17 4.12
CA HIS A 35 2.81 -6.51 4.91
C HIS A 35 2.40 -5.35 5.83
N GLY A 36 3.35 -4.84 6.63
CA GLY A 36 3.11 -3.69 7.52
C GLY A 36 2.77 -2.41 6.77
N ALA A 37 3.43 -2.15 5.64
CA ALA A 37 3.10 -1.00 4.78
C ALA A 37 1.69 -1.10 4.19
N GLY A 38 1.23 -2.30 3.82
CA GLY A 38 -0.13 -2.56 3.35
C GLY A 38 -1.18 -2.16 4.39
N HIS A 39 -1.02 -2.65 5.62
CA HIS A 39 -1.87 -2.25 6.76
C HIS A 39 -1.87 -0.74 6.99
N ALA A 40 -0.69 -0.12 7.06
CA ALA A 40 -0.56 1.31 7.33
C ALA A 40 -1.22 2.20 6.26
N VAL A 41 -1.02 1.87 4.98
CA VAL A 41 -1.65 2.60 3.87
C VAL A 41 -3.16 2.39 3.86
N ALA A 42 -3.65 1.15 4.07
CA ALA A 42 -5.08 0.87 4.15
C ALA A 42 -5.75 1.64 5.29
N ALA A 43 -5.12 1.67 6.48
CA ALA A 43 -5.62 2.46 7.60
C ALA A 43 -5.81 3.93 7.22
N ARG A 44 -4.86 4.55 6.53
CA ARG A 44 -4.99 5.94 6.06
C ARG A 44 -6.10 6.13 5.03
N LEU A 45 -6.21 5.23 4.06
CA LEU A 45 -7.24 5.31 3.03
C LEU A 45 -8.66 5.11 3.58
N LEU A 46 -8.80 4.33 4.66
CA LEU A 46 -10.05 4.13 5.40
C LEU A 46 -10.29 5.23 6.45
N GLY A 47 -9.45 6.27 6.51
CA GLY A 47 -9.60 7.36 7.48
C GLY A 47 -9.34 6.97 8.93
N LYS A 48 -8.66 5.84 9.16
CA LYS A 48 -8.34 5.33 10.50
C LYS A 48 -7.08 6.00 11.08
N PRO A 49 -7.06 6.27 12.39
CA PRO A 49 -5.88 6.81 13.04
C PRO A 49 -4.78 5.74 13.15
N LEU A 50 -3.52 6.17 13.15
CA LEU A 50 -2.34 5.30 13.13
C LEU A 50 -1.36 5.83 14.17
N GLY A 51 -0.88 4.94 15.04
CA GLY A 51 0.15 5.22 16.04
C GLY A 51 1.56 4.95 15.53
N GLY A 52 1.72 3.91 14.72
CA GLY A 52 3.00 3.56 14.10
C GLY A 52 3.03 2.17 13.49
N ALA A 53 4.19 1.80 12.98
CA ALA A 53 4.50 0.49 12.45
C ALA A 53 5.93 0.08 12.81
N THR A 54 6.15 -1.21 13.03
CA THR A 54 7.45 -1.81 13.27
C THR A 54 7.54 -3.13 12.55
N ILE A 55 8.74 -3.48 12.11
CA ILE A 55 9.07 -4.81 11.60
C ILE A 55 10.05 -5.54 12.52
N ASN A 56 10.41 -4.95 13.65
CA ASN A 56 11.14 -5.68 14.68
C ASN A 56 10.19 -6.71 15.31
N PRO A 57 10.64 -7.96 15.46
CA PRO A 57 9.83 -8.98 16.10
C PRO A 57 9.62 -8.65 17.57
N ASP A 58 8.50 -9.11 18.12
CA ASP A 58 8.27 -9.09 19.55
C ASP A 58 9.28 -10.00 20.28
N GLN A 59 9.76 -9.55 21.44
CA GLN A 59 10.72 -10.33 22.25
C GLN A 59 10.12 -11.64 22.76
N ASN A 60 8.80 -11.70 22.93
CA ASN A 60 8.10 -12.91 23.35
C ASN A 60 7.56 -13.73 22.15
N GLY A 61 7.91 -13.35 20.92
CA GLY A 61 7.51 -14.06 19.71
C GLY A 61 6.03 -13.90 19.33
N LYS A 62 5.30 -12.92 19.89
CA LYS A 62 3.88 -12.72 19.57
C LYS A 62 3.64 -12.27 18.13
N TYR A 63 4.58 -11.52 17.56
CA TYR A 63 4.48 -11.01 16.19
C TYR A 63 5.87 -10.84 15.54
N GLY A 64 5.92 -10.96 14.21
CA GLY A 64 7.12 -10.66 13.42
C GLY A 64 7.25 -9.17 13.05
N GLY A 65 6.15 -8.43 13.08
CA GLY A 65 6.05 -6.99 12.92
C GLY A 65 4.67 -6.56 13.40
N LEU A 66 4.49 -5.27 13.66
CA LEU A 66 3.25 -4.75 14.21
C LEU A 66 2.91 -3.39 13.62
N VAL A 67 1.64 -3.20 13.28
CA VAL A 67 1.04 -1.88 13.05
C VAL A 67 0.12 -1.59 14.23
N TRP A 68 0.15 -0.37 14.75
CA TRP A 68 -0.63 0.03 15.92
C TRP A 68 -1.35 1.37 15.76
N GLY A 69 -2.38 1.59 16.58
CA GLY A 69 -3.17 2.81 16.65
C GLY A 69 -2.59 3.80 17.68
N PRO A 70 -3.12 5.03 17.81
CA PRO A 70 -2.50 6.08 18.62
C PRO A 70 -2.21 5.74 20.09
N ARG A 71 -2.92 4.76 20.68
CA ARG A 71 -2.74 4.35 22.08
C ARG A 71 -1.76 3.18 22.26
N HIS A 72 -0.98 2.79 21.24
CA HIS A 72 -0.15 1.57 21.29
C HIS A 72 -0.92 0.27 21.55
N SER A 73 -2.25 0.33 21.58
CA SER A 73 -3.11 -0.73 21.10
C SER A 73 -2.55 -1.20 19.76
N VAL A 74 -2.05 -2.46 19.67
CA VAL A 74 -2.05 -3.29 18.41
C VAL A 74 -3.16 -2.75 17.55
N ALA A 75 -2.99 -2.46 16.25
CA ALA A 75 -3.72 -1.37 15.59
C ALA A 75 -5.18 -1.20 16.01
N PHE A 76 -5.90 -2.27 16.34
CA PHE A 76 -7.18 -2.18 17.01
C PHE A 76 -7.46 -3.19 18.17
N GLY A 77 -6.62 -3.26 19.23
CA GLY A 77 -6.92 -3.95 20.51
C GLY A 77 -6.58 -3.06 21.71
N SER A 78 -7.56 -2.72 22.57
CA SER A 78 -7.32 -1.81 23.72
C SER A 78 -6.26 -2.35 24.70
N ASP A 79 -5.71 -1.44 25.52
CA ASP A 79 -4.70 -1.61 26.58
C ASP A 79 -4.58 -3.03 27.16
N ASP A 80 -3.35 -3.42 27.52
CA ASP A 80 -2.77 -4.67 28.08
C ASP A 80 -3.65 -5.69 28.88
N ASP A 81 -4.92 -5.40 29.15
CA ASP A 81 -5.96 -6.26 29.75
C ASP A 81 -7.18 -6.53 28.84
N ALA A 82 -7.14 -6.16 27.56
CA ALA A 82 -8.27 -6.39 26.64
C ALA A 82 -8.29 -7.83 26.11
N ALA A 83 -9.46 -8.47 26.25
CA ALA A 83 -9.83 -9.71 25.59
C ALA A 83 -9.38 -9.72 24.11
N ASP A 84 -8.80 -10.84 23.67
CA ASP A 84 -8.42 -11.06 22.28
C ASP A 84 -9.63 -10.78 21.37
N VAL A 85 -9.43 -10.25 20.16
CA VAL A 85 -10.53 -9.86 19.25
C VAL A 85 -11.57 -10.99 19.06
N PRO A 86 -11.18 -12.28 18.95
CA PRO A 86 -12.12 -13.40 18.94
C PRO A 86 -12.99 -13.51 20.20
N GLU A 87 -12.44 -13.23 21.37
CA GLU A 87 -13.18 -13.24 22.64
C GLU A 87 -14.18 -12.09 22.69
N LEU A 88 -13.78 -10.88 22.30
CA LEU A 88 -14.69 -9.74 22.21
C LEU A 88 -15.83 -9.98 21.21
N CYS A 89 -15.53 -10.57 20.06
CA CYS A 89 -16.56 -10.98 19.10
C CYS A 89 -17.51 -12.04 19.68
N GLY A 90 -16.99 -12.93 20.52
CA GLY A 90 -17.80 -13.88 21.29
C GLY A 90 -18.82 -13.17 22.20
N GLN A 91 -18.37 -12.16 22.95
CA GLN A 91 -19.23 -11.37 23.83
C GLN A 91 -20.26 -10.53 23.06
N LEU A 92 -19.88 -9.97 21.91
CA LEU A 92 -20.78 -9.15 21.09
C LEU A 92 -21.85 -9.97 20.37
N ARG A 93 -21.61 -11.27 20.11
CA ARG A 93 -22.53 -12.12 19.33
C ARG A 93 -23.94 -12.17 19.91
N ASP A 94 -24.06 -12.21 21.24
CA ASP A 94 -25.35 -12.25 21.93
C ASP A 94 -26.10 -10.90 21.87
N LEU A 95 -25.38 -9.82 21.57
CA LEU A 95 -25.93 -8.47 21.39
C LEU A 95 -26.25 -8.16 19.92
N MET A 96 -25.86 -9.03 18.98
CA MET A 96 -26.15 -8.84 17.57
C MET A 96 -27.61 -9.20 17.25
N PRO A 97 -28.24 -8.52 16.28
CA PRO A 97 -29.63 -8.78 15.89
C PRO A 97 -29.90 -10.24 15.49
N GLN A 98 -30.92 -10.83 16.11
CA GLN A 98 -31.42 -12.17 15.85
C GLN A 98 -32.42 -12.20 14.67
N ASP A 99 -32.97 -13.37 14.39
CA ASP A 99 -33.91 -13.58 13.28
C ASP A 99 -35.19 -12.76 13.47
N GLY A 100 -35.47 -11.89 12.51
CA GLY A 100 -36.64 -11.00 12.55
C GLY A 100 -36.42 -9.69 13.30
N GLU A 101 -35.25 -9.48 13.92
CA GLU A 101 -34.91 -8.23 14.59
C GLU A 101 -34.41 -7.15 13.63
N VAL A 102 -34.59 -5.89 14.02
CA VAL A 102 -34.16 -4.73 13.25
C VAL A 102 -32.63 -4.63 13.31
N ARG A 103 -32.02 -4.48 12.14
CA ARG A 103 -30.55 -4.41 11.99
C ARG A 103 -29.97 -3.01 12.09
N GLY A 104 -30.81 -1.99 12.10
CA GLY A 104 -30.40 -0.58 12.13
C GLY A 104 -29.54 -0.24 13.35
N ASP A 105 -29.87 -0.81 14.52
CA ASP A 105 -29.17 -0.51 15.77
C ASP A 105 -27.74 -1.10 15.81
N ALA A 106 -27.44 -2.09 14.96
CA ALA A 106 -26.12 -2.69 14.81
C ALA A 106 -25.36 -2.17 13.58
N ALA A 107 -25.86 -1.14 12.90
CA ALA A 107 -25.28 -0.63 11.66
C ALA A 107 -23.81 -0.20 11.85
N ASP A 108 -23.50 0.49 12.96
CA ASP A 108 -22.13 0.92 13.27
C ASP A 108 -21.19 -0.27 13.46
N THR A 109 -21.65 -1.34 14.11
CA THR A 109 -20.89 -2.58 14.26
C THR A 109 -20.63 -3.24 12.91
N TYR A 110 -21.63 -3.32 12.03
CA TYR A 110 -21.46 -3.90 10.70
C TYR A 110 -20.48 -3.10 9.84
N LEU A 111 -20.55 -1.77 9.89
CA LEU A 111 -19.60 -0.90 9.20
C LEU A 111 -18.19 -1.08 9.76
N HIS A 112 -18.04 -1.15 11.09
CA HIS A 112 -16.76 -1.40 11.72
C HIS A 112 -16.16 -2.75 11.31
N VAL A 113 -16.97 -3.82 11.29
CA VAL A 113 -16.54 -5.15 10.81
C VAL A 113 -16.08 -5.08 9.36
N LEU A 114 -16.84 -4.43 8.48
CA LEU A 114 -16.48 -4.28 7.07
C LEU A 114 -15.12 -3.59 6.92
N ASP A 115 -14.95 -2.41 7.53
CA ASP A 115 -13.71 -1.64 7.44
C ASP A 115 -12.53 -2.39 8.05
N ARG A 116 -12.76 -3.18 9.11
CA ARG A 116 -11.69 -3.95 9.77
C ARG A 116 -11.31 -5.18 8.95
N CYS A 117 -12.25 -5.90 8.35
CA CYS A 117 -11.95 -7.02 7.46
C CYS A 117 -11.23 -6.55 6.17
N ILE A 118 -11.58 -5.39 5.61
CA ILE A 118 -10.85 -4.79 4.47
C ILE A 118 -9.39 -4.52 4.88
N GLU A 119 -9.19 -3.90 6.04
CA GLU A 119 -7.85 -3.58 6.54
C GLU A 119 -7.02 -4.84 6.79
N LEU A 120 -7.59 -5.85 7.46
CA LEU A 120 -6.90 -7.12 7.74
C LEU A 120 -6.49 -7.86 6.45
N GLY A 121 -7.31 -7.77 5.39
CA GLY A 121 -6.96 -8.32 4.07
C GLY A 121 -5.93 -7.50 3.29
N ALA A 122 -5.71 -6.24 3.66
CA ALA A 122 -4.87 -5.32 2.91
C ALA A 122 -3.40 -5.73 2.85
N ALA A 123 -2.88 -6.35 3.91
CA ALA A 123 -1.50 -6.79 3.95
C ALA A 123 -1.21 -7.95 2.99
N SER A 124 -2.06 -8.97 2.96
CA SER A 124 -1.97 -10.06 1.98
C SER A 124 -2.11 -9.54 0.55
N VAL A 125 -3.00 -8.57 0.33
CA VAL A 125 -3.14 -7.89 -0.96
C VAL A 125 -1.86 -7.16 -1.35
N ALA A 126 -1.23 -6.43 -0.42
CA ALA A 126 0.02 -5.73 -0.67
C ALA A 126 1.16 -6.69 -1.01
N GLU A 127 1.27 -7.82 -0.29
CA GLU A 127 2.19 -8.90 -0.62
C GLU A 127 1.95 -9.41 -2.05
N ARG A 128 0.71 -9.75 -2.41
CA ARG A 128 0.37 -10.25 -3.77
C ARG A 128 0.68 -9.24 -4.87
N MET A 129 0.53 -7.94 -4.59
CA MET A 129 0.79 -6.87 -5.55
C MET A 129 2.29 -6.67 -5.83
N LEU A 130 3.14 -6.89 -4.82
CA LEU A 130 4.54 -6.42 -4.84
C LEU A 130 5.57 -7.55 -4.76
N LEU A 131 5.18 -8.75 -4.34
CA LEU A 131 6.07 -9.90 -4.20
C LEU A 131 5.71 -11.02 -5.18
N PRO A 132 6.69 -11.85 -5.57
CA PRO A 132 6.42 -13.06 -6.34
C PRO A 132 5.76 -14.13 -5.47
N GLY A 133 4.77 -14.83 -6.03
CA GLY A 133 4.08 -15.95 -5.37
C GLY A 133 2.82 -15.55 -4.61
N GLU A 134 2.21 -16.52 -3.92
CA GLU A 134 1.07 -16.25 -3.07
C GLU A 134 1.51 -15.71 -1.70
N PRO A 135 0.75 -14.77 -1.11
CA PRO A 135 1.00 -14.27 0.24
C PRO A 135 1.05 -15.40 1.25
N VAL A 136 1.85 -15.21 2.30
CA VAL A 136 1.84 -16.13 3.44
C VAL A 136 0.82 -15.64 4.45
N PRO A 137 -0.26 -16.40 4.74
CA PRO A 137 -1.30 -15.91 5.63
C PRO A 137 -0.77 -15.61 7.03
N SER A 138 -1.02 -14.39 7.51
CA SER A 138 -0.85 -14.02 8.91
C SER A 138 -1.95 -14.70 9.73
N VAL A 139 -1.58 -15.64 10.59
CA VAL A 139 -2.54 -16.40 11.41
C VAL A 139 -3.41 -15.45 12.23
N SER A 140 -2.82 -14.44 12.85
CA SER A 140 -3.56 -13.46 13.66
C SER A 140 -4.55 -12.64 12.82
N ASP A 141 -4.15 -12.16 11.64
CA ASP A 141 -5.06 -11.38 10.80
C ASP A 141 -6.24 -12.22 10.31
N VAL A 142 -5.98 -13.49 9.95
CA VAL A 142 -7.01 -14.43 9.52
C VAL A 142 -7.98 -14.75 10.66
N GLU A 143 -7.48 -15.05 11.86
CA GLU A 143 -8.31 -15.34 13.03
C GLU A 143 -9.19 -14.14 13.42
N GLN A 144 -8.63 -12.94 13.44
CA GLN A 144 -9.38 -11.71 13.69
C GLN A 144 -10.45 -11.46 12.61
N ALA A 145 -10.09 -11.62 11.34
CA ALA A 145 -11.01 -11.36 10.23
C ALA A 145 -12.19 -12.34 10.24
N VAL A 146 -11.93 -13.62 10.51
CA VAL A 146 -12.98 -14.65 10.65
C VAL A 146 -13.87 -14.34 11.85
N ALA A 147 -13.29 -14.02 13.02
CA ALA A 147 -14.07 -13.69 14.21
C ALA A 147 -15.03 -12.52 13.96
N LEU A 148 -14.54 -11.44 13.37
CA LEU A 148 -15.33 -10.26 13.02
C LEU A 148 -16.42 -10.60 11.98
N ALA A 149 -16.07 -11.33 10.92
CA ALA A 149 -17.02 -11.72 9.89
C ALA A 149 -18.19 -12.56 10.45
N THR A 150 -17.98 -13.34 11.52
CA THR A 150 -19.08 -14.11 12.16
C THR A 150 -20.12 -13.23 12.86
N LEU A 151 -19.84 -11.95 13.13
CA LEU A 151 -20.84 -11.00 13.62
C LEU A 151 -21.84 -10.59 12.52
N VAL A 152 -21.43 -10.69 11.26
CA VAL A 152 -22.24 -10.33 10.08
C VAL A 152 -22.88 -11.58 9.46
N CYS A 153 -22.11 -12.65 9.35
CA CYS A 153 -22.42 -13.84 8.57
C CYS A 153 -22.73 -15.05 9.49
N LYS A 154 -23.82 -15.77 9.18
CA LYS A 154 -24.29 -16.90 10.00
C LYS A 154 -23.68 -18.27 9.66
N SER A 155 -23.10 -18.41 8.47
CA SER A 155 -22.52 -19.67 7.99
C SER A 155 -21.07 -19.47 7.57
N ALA A 156 -20.28 -20.55 7.61
CA ALA A 156 -18.89 -20.53 7.15
C ALA A 156 -18.79 -20.11 5.67
N GLU A 157 -19.71 -20.58 4.82
CA GLU A 157 -19.75 -20.18 3.40
C GLU A 157 -19.99 -18.68 3.25
N ALA A 158 -20.89 -18.08 4.05
CA ALA A 158 -21.12 -16.64 4.00
C ALA A 158 -19.90 -15.84 4.51
N VAL A 159 -19.22 -16.34 5.55
CA VAL A 159 -17.97 -15.75 6.05
C VAL A 159 -16.89 -15.75 4.96
N GLU A 160 -16.67 -16.87 4.27
CA GLU A 160 -15.70 -16.98 3.17
C GLU A 160 -16.00 -15.95 2.07
N ARG A 161 -17.26 -15.87 1.61
CA ARG A 161 -17.68 -14.91 0.59
C ARG A 161 -17.51 -13.46 1.03
N PHE A 162 -17.82 -13.15 2.30
CA PHE A 162 -17.64 -11.82 2.85
C PHE A 162 -16.17 -11.42 2.93
N LEU A 163 -15.29 -12.33 3.36
CA LEU A 163 -13.85 -12.09 3.39
C LEU A 163 -13.26 -11.93 1.99
N SER A 164 -13.67 -12.74 1.01
CA SER A 164 -13.27 -12.54 -0.39
C SER A 164 -13.73 -11.18 -0.93
N PHE A 165 -14.93 -10.73 -0.55
CA PHE A 165 -15.40 -9.39 -0.89
C PHE A 165 -14.52 -8.30 -0.26
N CYS A 166 -14.18 -8.42 1.03
CA CYS A 166 -13.31 -7.48 1.73
C CYS A 166 -11.90 -7.44 1.12
N GLU A 167 -11.35 -8.60 0.75
CA GLU A 167 -10.05 -8.70 0.07
C GLU A 167 -10.08 -8.00 -1.30
N GLN A 168 -11.15 -8.19 -2.09
CA GLN A 168 -11.31 -7.48 -3.36
C GLN A 168 -11.41 -5.96 -3.15
N GLN A 169 -12.15 -5.52 -2.14
CA GLN A 169 -12.24 -4.11 -1.77
C GLN A 169 -10.85 -3.56 -1.36
N ALA A 170 -10.07 -4.32 -0.59
CA ALA A 170 -8.71 -3.94 -0.22
C ALA A 170 -7.80 -3.84 -1.45
N HIS A 171 -7.90 -4.77 -2.39
CA HIS A 171 -7.19 -4.71 -3.67
C HIS A 171 -7.53 -3.44 -4.46
N ASP A 172 -8.82 -3.14 -4.64
CA ASP A 172 -9.23 -1.98 -5.41
C ASP A 172 -8.84 -0.67 -4.72
N LEU A 173 -8.85 -0.66 -3.39
CA LEU A 173 -8.37 0.45 -2.57
C LEU A 173 -6.86 0.65 -2.71
N LEU A 174 -6.05 -0.42 -2.64
CA LEU A 174 -4.59 -0.33 -2.64
C LEU A 174 -3.96 -0.21 -4.03
N ARG A 175 -4.60 -0.74 -5.08
CA ARG A 175 -4.05 -0.81 -6.44
C ARG A 175 -3.46 0.51 -6.97
N PRO A 176 -4.10 1.69 -6.77
CA PRO A 176 -3.54 2.96 -7.23
C PRO A 176 -2.29 3.40 -6.44
N HIS A 177 -2.05 2.81 -5.27
CA HIS A 177 -1.07 3.25 -4.27
C HIS A 177 0.14 2.32 -4.14
N GLY A 178 0.33 1.35 -5.06
CA GLY A 178 1.49 0.46 -5.06
C GLY A 178 2.85 1.16 -4.86
N PRO A 179 3.15 2.29 -5.53
CA PRO A 179 4.39 3.03 -5.30
C PRO A 179 4.54 3.59 -3.89
N ILE A 180 3.43 3.95 -3.22
CA ILE A 180 3.44 4.44 -1.83
C ILE A 180 3.75 3.29 -0.88
N ILE A 181 3.12 2.13 -1.09
CA ILE A 181 3.38 0.92 -0.29
C ILE A 181 4.85 0.52 -0.42
N MET A 182 5.40 0.53 -1.64
CA MET A 182 6.81 0.22 -1.90
C MET A 182 7.76 1.23 -1.24
N ALA A 183 7.47 2.53 -1.34
CA ALA A 183 8.30 3.55 -0.68
C ALA A 183 8.28 3.39 0.85
N LEU A 184 7.09 3.16 1.41
CA LEU A 184 6.92 2.95 2.84
C LEU A 184 7.60 1.67 3.32
N SER A 185 7.50 0.56 2.58
CA SER A 185 8.17 -0.69 2.95
C SER A 185 9.69 -0.52 2.96
N ILE A 186 10.27 0.17 1.98
CA ILE A 186 11.71 0.47 1.95
C ILE A 186 12.13 1.30 3.17
N VAL A 187 11.41 2.39 3.47
CA VAL A 187 11.73 3.23 4.62
C VAL A 187 11.57 2.44 5.93
N LEU A 188 10.55 1.59 6.02
CA LEU A 188 10.32 0.75 7.19
C LEU A 188 11.39 -0.34 7.35
N LYS A 189 11.90 -0.93 6.26
CA LYS A 189 13.06 -1.85 6.28
C LYS A 189 14.30 -1.19 6.88
N ILE A 190 14.57 0.06 6.45
CA ILE A 190 15.75 0.82 6.89
C ILE A 190 15.60 1.31 8.33
N ARG A 191 14.43 1.86 8.68
CA ARG A 191 14.19 2.52 9.97
C ARG A 191 13.74 1.54 11.05
N ARG A 192 13.27 0.36 10.65
CA ARG A 192 12.69 -0.72 11.48
C ARG A 192 11.38 -0.36 12.19
N THR A 193 11.26 0.87 12.66
CA THR A 193 10.11 1.40 13.38
C THR A 193 9.82 2.83 12.93
N LEU A 194 8.55 3.13 12.68
CA LEU A 194 8.06 4.45 12.32
C LEU A 194 6.85 4.81 13.18
N THR A 195 6.79 6.06 13.63
CA THR A 195 5.59 6.66 14.22
C THR A 195 4.56 6.96 13.13
N GLY A 196 3.29 7.16 13.53
CA GLY A 196 2.23 7.55 12.60
C GLY A 196 2.55 8.83 11.82
N ALA A 197 3.23 9.79 12.45
CA ALA A 197 3.67 11.03 11.79
C ALA A 197 4.77 10.78 10.75
N GLU A 198 5.76 9.94 11.05
CA GLU A 198 6.80 9.58 10.08
C GLU A 198 6.22 8.81 8.89
N ILE A 199 5.20 7.96 9.13
CA ILE A 199 4.46 7.29 8.05
C ILE A 199 3.75 8.33 7.16
N ASP A 200 3.10 9.33 7.76
CA ASP A 200 2.44 10.41 7.01
C ASP A 200 3.45 11.21 6.17
N ASP A 201 4.63 11.50 6.70
CA ASP A 201 5.70 12.20 5.99
C ASP A 201 6.20 11.39 4.78
N VAL A 202 6.36 10.07 4.93
CA VAL A 202 6.75 9.18 3.82
C VAL A 202 5.68 9.16 2.74
N ILE A 203 4.40 9.05 3.12
CA ILE A 203 3.27 9.09 2.19
C ILE A 203 3.25 10.43 1.46
N ALA A 204 3.29 11.55 2.19
CA ALA A 204 3.24 12.89 1.62
C ALA A 204 4.41 13.14 0.65
N THR A 205 5.63 12.74 1.03
CA THR A 205 6.82 12.85 0.19
C THR A 205 6.68 12.05 -1.10
N THR A 206 6.17 10.81 -1.00
CA THR A 206 5.97 9.94 -2.16
C THR A 206 4.90 10.50 -3.09
N VAL A 207 3.77 10.97 -2.56
CA VAL A 207 2.70 11.62 -3.34
C VAL A 207 3.23 12.86 -4.08
N ALA A 208 3.96 13.73 -3.38
CA ALA A 208 4.56 14.92 -4.00
C ALA A 208 5.55 14.55 -5.12
N GLY A 209 6.37 13.51 -4.90
CA GLY A 209 7.30 12.98 -5.90
C GLY A 209 6.59 12.47 -7.16
N LEU A 210 5.52 11.69 -7.00
CA LEU A 210 4.72 11.17 -8.11
C LEU A 210 4.05 12.30 -8.90
N GLN A 211 3.48 13.29 -8.22
CA GLN A 211 2.86 14.45 -8.86
C GLN A 211 3.88 15.27 -9.65
N LEU A 212 5.07 15.50 -9.09
CA LEU A 212 6.15 16.20 -9.78
C LEU A 212 6.61 15.44 -11.03
N ALA A 213 6.73 14.12 -10.95
CA ALA A 213 7.09 13.28 -12.09
C ALA A 213 6.03 13.34 -13.20
N ALA A 214 4.75 13.22 -12.85
CA ALA A 214 3.63 13.35 -13.78
C ALA A 214 3.62 14.72 -14.46
N GLU A 215 3.86 15.79 -13.69
CA GLU A 215 3.91 17.15 -14.21
C GLU A 215 5.08 17.36 -15.19
N ARG A 216 6.27 16.85 -14.85
CA ARG A 216 7.43 16.90 -15.75
C ARG A 216 7.14 16.20 -17.08
N ARG A 217 6.48 15.04 -17.03
CA ARG A 217 6.06 14.29 -18.22
C ARG A 217 5.07 15.10 -19.06
N ARG A 218 4.02 15.64 -18.45
CA ARG A 218 3.03 16.49 -19.13
C ARG A 218 3.68 17.65 -19.87
N ARG A 219 4.62 18.35 -19.22
CA ARG A 219 5.37 19.47 -19.84
C ARG A 219 6.27 19.02 -21.00
N ALA A 220 6.86 17.82 -20.92
CA ALA A 220 7.66 17.28 -22.01
C ALA A 220 6.77 16.93 -23.23
N GLU A 221 5.61 16.33 -22.99
CA GLU A 221 4.61 16.02 -24.03
C GLU A 221 4.07 17.29 -24.68
N TRP A 222 3.76 18.32 -23.88
CA TRP A 222 3.33 19.63 -24.39
C TRP A 222 4.37 20.26 -25.31
N ARG A 223 5.64 20.33 -24.88
CA ARG A 223 6.74 20.87 -25.71
C ARG A 223 6.91 20.10 -27.01
N LYS A 224 6.74 18.77 -26.99
CA LYS A 224 6.76 17.96 -28.21
C LYS A 224 5.61 18.33 -29.17
N GLY A 225 4.43 18.61 -28.63
CA GLY A 225 3.27 19.10 -29.39
C GLY A 225 3.50 20.47 -30.02
N GLU A 226 4.06 21.42 -29.26
CA GLU A 226 4.44 22.75 -29.77
C GLU A 226 5.41 22.65 -30.94
N LEU A 227 6.50 21.90 -30.78
CA LEU A 227 7.48 21.68 -31.84
C LEU A 227 6.89 21.03 -33.09
N ALA A 228 5.95 20.09 -32.93
CA ALA A 228 5.26 19.46 -34.05
C ALA A 228 4.34 20.46 -34.79
N ALA A 229 3.62 21.31 -34.04
CA ALA A 229 2.75 22.33 -34.60
C ALA A 229 3.55 23.42 -35.35
N GLU A 230 4.70 23.84 -34.81
CA GLU A 230 5.62 24.78 -35.46
C GLU A 230 6.15 24.21 -36.78
N ARG A 231 6.61 22.95 -36.77
CA ARG A 231 7.06 22.26 -37.99
C ARG A 231 5.97 22.15 -39.04
N PHE A 232 4.73 21.84 -38.62
CA PHE A 232 3.59 21.78 -39.52
C PHE A 232 3.29 23.14 -40.14
N ARG A 233 3.26 24.21 -39.34
CA ARG A 233 3.05 25.58 -39.82
C ARG A 233 4.12 25.97 -40.84
N ALA A 234 5.39 25.73 -40.53
CA ALA A 234 6.51 26.02 -41.44
C ALA A 234 6.38 25.26 -42.79
N ALA A 235 5.93 24.00 -42.76
CA ALA A 235 5.68 23.23 -43.97
C ALA A 235 4.51 23.82 -44.80
N CYS A 236 3.42 24.23 -44.15
CA CYS A 236 2.32 24.91 -44.82
C CYS A 236 2.74 26.24 -45.44
N ASP A 237 3.51 27.05 -44.71
CA ASP A 237 4.00 28.35 -45.18
C ASP A 237 4.92 28.18 -46.41
N TYR A 238 5.81 27.19 -46.38
CA TYR A 238 6.63 26.82 -47.53
C TYR A 238 5.78 26.44 -48.76
N LEU A 239 4.79 25.55 -48.57
CA LEU A 239 3.89 25.14 -49.66
C LEU A 239 3.08 26.31 -50.22
N ASN A 240 2.64 27.25 -49.38
CA ASN A 240 1.94 28.46 -49.80
C ASN A 240 2.85 29.42 -50.57
N ALA A 241 4.09 29.60 -50.14
CA ALA A 241 5.08 30.42 -50.83
C ALA A 241 5.45 29.84 -52.22
N VAL A 242 5.56 28.53 -52.35
CA VAL A 242 5.83 27.85 -53.63
C VAL A 242 4.61 27.85 -54.56
N ARG A 243 3.38 27.90 -54.02
CA ARG A 243 2.14 27.94 -54.82
C ARG A 243 1.80 29.31 -55.42
N LEU A 244 2.43 30.41 -54.99
CA LEU A 244 2.26 31.72 -55.62
C LEU A 244 3.07 31.75 -56.94
N PRO A 245 2.45 31.73 -58.13
CA PRO A 245 3.18 31.93 -59.36
C PRO A 245 3.47 33.43 -59.52
N SER A 246 4.63 33.71 -60.11
CA SER A 246 4.98 34.92 -60.84
C SER A 246 3.87 35.34 -61.83
N SER A 247 2.80 35.96 -61.35
CA SER A 247 1.79 36.68 -62.16
C SER A 247 1.95 38.20 -62.01
N ALA A 248 3.19 38.67 -62.05
CA ALA A 248 3.46 40.11 -62.15
C ALA A 248 4.70 40.36 -63.02
N GLN A 249 4.73 39.83 -64.24
CA GLN A 249 5.65 40.28 -65.29
C GLN A 249 5.21 39.71 -66.65
N ASN A 250 4.15 40.27 -67.23
CA ASN A 250 4.03 40.46 -68.67
C ASN A 250 2.74 41.20 -69.04
N ARG A 251 2.88 42.49 -69.36
CA ARG A 251 2.24 43.17 -70.51
C ARG A 251 2.40 44.69 -70.36
N VAL A 252 3.45 45.25 -70.97
CA VAL A 252 3.39 46.52 -71.71
C VAL A 252 4.42 46.44 -72.83
N GLN A 253 3.95 46.15 -74.05
CA GLN A 253 4.37 46.74 -75.32
C GLN A 253 3.33 46.37 -76.38
#